data_AF-A0A7Y6XC64-F1
#
_entry.id   AF-A0A7Y6XC64-F1
#
_cell.length_a   1.000
_cell.length_b   1.000
_cell.length_c   1.000
_cell.angle_alpha   90.00
_cell.angle_beta   90.00
_cell.angle_gamma   90.00
#
_symmetry.space_group_name_H-M   'P 1'
#
loop_
_entity.id
_entity.type
_entity.pdbx_description
1 polymer ?
#
loop_
_entity_poly.entity_id
_entity_poly.type
_entity_poly.pdbx_seq_one_letter_code
_entity_poly.pdbx_strand_id
1 'polypeptide(L)'
;MHTKRMSSLLVLLLVGLSACGGEGEVVADVPEALDTSTAELNTSIYNRARAYASAHPTRDGGTWDQWCASLMWRFGGFPESSARPSAIEAYHASTRQPYSAAQAPAGAFHWWDIGSFGHVGLDLNGGGTTVFMATRKLSQSWGNAIGINSVSGYSSASGARYLGWSLDYAGSVISDHGPLPGGGGGGIPRTSTEDDGVPGPIYYKRIQTVGQRDFGYTGPIDGVTGPVTEKIRVRITARELNRRGGPRTSAQDDGIPGAIYWQRVQTVGREFGYTGPIDGIPGPNTYKAEHRICGYAVNRAF
;
A
#
# COMPACT_ATOMS: atom_id res chain seq x y z
N MET A 1 68.74 7.57 15.30
CA MET A 1 67.47 8.01 15.93
C MET A 1 66.81 6.73 16.46
N HIS A 2 66.87 6.35 17.76
CA HIS A 2 66.32 7.02 18.96
C HIS A 2 64.86 7.48 18.74
N THR A 3 63.84 7.26 19.57
CA THR A 3 63.56 6.47 20.81
C THR A 3 62.02 6.54 21.03
N LYS A 4 61.28 5.78 21.86
CA LYS A 4 61.50 4.77 22.94
C LYS A 4 60.20 3.93 23.11
N ARG A 5 60.15 2.94 24.01
CA ARG A 5 58.88 2.45 24.62
C ARG A 5 58.46 3.40 25.76
N MET A 6 57.17 3.46 26.13
CA MET A 6 56.72 3.38 27.54
C MET A 6 55.20 3.20 27.67
N SER A 7 54.79 2.65 28.82
CA SER A 7 53.43 2.19 29.12
C SER A 7 52.70 3.09 30.13
N SER A 8 51.39 2.87 30.26
CA SER A 8 50.56 3.10 31.47
C SER A 8 50.24 4.55 31.87
N LEU A 9 48.96 4.85 32.08
CA LEU A 9 48.40 4.91 33.44
C LEU A 9 46.86 4.88 33.46
N LEU A 10 46.31 4.25 34.50
CA LEU A 10 44.89 4.30 34.89
C LEU A 10 44.71 5.46 35.88
N VAL A 11 43.67 6.27 35.75
CA VAL A 11 43.21 7.17 36.81
C VAL A 11 41.70 7.06 36.95
N LEU A 12 41.26 6.41 38.03
CA LEU A 12 39.94 6.65 38.63
C LEU A 12 40.02 7.95 39.45
N LEU A 13 38.97 8.76 39.45
CA LEU A 13 38.72 9.73 40.51
C LEU A 13 37.25 9.63 40.95
N LEU A 14 37.02 9.34 42.24
CA LEU A 14 35.72 9.41 42.89
C LEU A 14 35.61 10.70 43.70
N VAL A 15 34.56 11.48 43.45
CA VAL A 15 33.90 12.45 44.35
C VAL A 15 32.44 12.51 43.85
N GLY A 16 31.37 12.58 44.63
CA GLY A 16 31.16 12.64 46.08
C GLY A 16 29.70 13.12 46.29
N LEU A 17 28.98 12.60 47.29
CA LEU A 17 27.51 12.80 47.44
C LEU A 17 27.12 14.28 47.68
N SER A 18 25.96 14.73 47.16
CA SER A 18 24.74 14.96 47.98
C SER A 18 23.63 15.82 47.31
N ALA A 19 22.38 15.34 47.41
CA ALA A 19 21.10 16.05 47.57
C ALA A 19 20.48 16.99 46.49
N CYS A 20 19.13 16.92 46.47
CA CYS A 20 18.14 17.91 46.01
C CYS A 20 17.82 18.07 44.50
N GLY A 21 16.78 17.36 44.06
CA GLY A 21 15.63 17.94 43.33
C GLY A 21 15.82 18.42 41.89
N GLY A 22 15.24 17.69 40.93
CA GLY A 22 15.06 18.15 39.56
C GLY A 22 14.23 17.15 38.76
N GLU A 23 13.00 17.53 38.39
CA GLU A 23 12.16 16.76 37.47
C GLU A 23 12.80 16.82 36.08
N GLY A 24 13.06 15.65 35.48
CA GLY A 24 13.89 15.51 34.29
C GLY A 24 13.34 14.50 33.30
N GLU A 25 12.25 14.90 32.65
CA GLU A 25 11.87 14.54 31.27
C GLU A 25 12.09 13.08 30.85
N VAL A 26 11.01 12.28 30.92
CA VAL A 26 10.95 10.97 30.28
C VAL A 26 11.04 11.16 28.77
N VAL A 27 12.22 10.91 28.21
CA VAL A 27 12.42 10.85 26.76
C VAL A 27 11.58 9.68 26.24
N ALA A 28 10.42 10.00 25.66
CA ALA A 28 9.57 9.01 25.05
C ALA A 28 10.27 8.42 23.82
N ASP A 29 10.43 7.09 23.79
CA ASP A 29 10.91 6.38 22.60
C ASP A 29 10.05 6.77 21.41
N VAL A 30 10.68 7.45 20.44
CA VAL A 30 10.09 7.67 19.13
C VAL A 30 10.06 6.31 18.44
N PRO A 31 8.90 5.79 18.00
CA PRO A 31 8.84 4.48 17.36
C PRO A 31 9.78 4.44 16.15
N GLU A 32 10.60 3.40 16.11
CA GLU A 32 11.54 3.11 15.04
C GLU A 32 10.83 3.21 13.69
N ALA A 33 11.40 3.99 12.76
CA ALA A 33 10.78 4.23 11.48
C ALA A 33 10.66 2.91 10.71
N LEU A 34 9.42 2.44 10.50
CA LEU A 34 9.14 1.25 9.70
C LEU A 34 9.76 1.42 8.32
N ASP A 35 10.82 0.64 8.06
CA ASP A 35 11.49 0.62 6.76
C ASP A 35 10.48 0.17 5.69
N THR A 36 10.13 1.10 4.80
CA THR A 36 9.15 0.88 3.73
C THR A 36 9.80 0.36 2.44
N SER A 37 11.11 0.10 2.43
CA SER A 37 11.85 -0.33 1.23
C SER A 37 11.40 -1.69 0.65
N THR A 38 10.57 -2.44 1.36
CA THR A 38 9.96 -3.71 0.90
C THR A 38 8.45 -3.84 1.15
N ALA A 39 7.74 -2.76 1.50
CA ALA A 39 6.33 -2.83 1.87
C ALA A 39 5.41 -3.27 0.70
N GLU A 40 4.61 -4.33 0.90
CA GLU A 40 3.61 -4.79 -0.10
C GLU A 40 2.64 -3.63 -0.45
N LEU A 41 2.29 -3.54 -1.74
CA LEU A 41 1.46 -2.48 -2.29
C LEU A 41 -0.03 -2.80 -2.08
N ASN A 42 -0.59 -2.31 -0.97
CA ASN A 42 -1.92 -2.70 -0.49
C ASN A 42 -3.07 -1.79 -1.01
N THR A 43 -3.55 -2.09 -2.22
CA THR A 43 -4.91 -1.71 -2.67
C THR A 43 -5.93 -2.75 -2.25
N SER A 44 -7.23 -2.42 -2.29
CA SER A 44 -8.30 -3.39 -2.08
C SER A 44 -8.21 -4.58 -3.05
N ILE A 45 -7.93 -4.30 -4.33
CA ILE A 45 -7.79 -5.31 -5.38
C ILE A 45 -6.53 -6.18 -5.17
N TYR A 46 -5.42 -5.62 -4.65
CA TYR A 46 -4.23 -6.40 -4.26
C TYR A 46 -4.56 -7.39 -3.14
N ASN A 47 -5.17 -6.92 -2.06
CA ASN A 47 -5.60 -7.78 -0.95
C ASN A 47 -6.58 -8.86 -1.41
N ARG A 48 -7.51 -8.50 -2.31
CA ARG A 48 -8.45 -9.44 -2.94
C ARG A 48 -7.72 -10.50 -3.76
N ALA A 49 -6.68 -10.13 -4.51
CA ALA A 49 -5.86 -11.07 -5.28
C ALA A 49 -5.01 -12.00 -4.39
N ARG A 50 -4.42 -11.48 -3.30
CA ARG A 50 -3.72 -12.29 -2.28
C ARG A 50 -4.67 -13.31 -1.64
N ALA A 51 -5.86 -12.87 -1.22
CA ALA A 51 -6.88 -13.75 -0.65
C ALA A 51 -7.37 -14.79 -1.66
N TYR A 52 -7.61 -14.40 -2.91
CA TYR A 52 -8.03 -15.32 -3.97
C TYR A 52 -6.98 -16.39 -4.24
N ALA A 53 -5.70 -16.03 -4.36
CA ALA A 53 -4.61 -16.98 -4.58
C ALA A 53 -4.40 -17.92 -3.38
N SER A 54 -4.60 -17.43 -2.15
CA SER A 54 -4.56 -18.25 -0.93
C SER A 54 -5.72 -19.27 -0.87
N ALA A 55 -6.91 -18.89 -1.33
CA ALA A 55 -8.07 -19.78 -1.41
C ALA A 55 -8.02 -20.73 -2.62
N HIS A 56 -7.35 -20.33 -3.71
CA HIS A 56 -7.23 -21.09 -4.96
C HIS A 56 -5.76 -21.26 -5.38
N PRO A 57 -4.91 -21.91 -4.56
CA PRO A 57 -3.48 -22.08 -4.85
C PRO A 57 -3.23 -23.00 -6.06
N THR A 58 -4.26 -23.74 -6.49
CA THR A 58 -4.32 -24.57 -7.68
C THR A 58 -5.59 -24.24 -8.48
N ARG A 59 -5.58 -24.52 -9.78
CA ARG A 59 -6.79 -24.45 -10.62
C ARG A 59 -7.44 -25.83 -10.63
N ASP A 60 -8.51 -25.99 -9.87
CA ASP A 60 -9.31 -27.24 -9.83
C ASP A 60 -8.44 -28.47 -9.48
N GLY A 61 -7.46 -28.29 -8.58
CA GLY A 61 -6.44 -29.29 -8.23
C GLY A 61 -5.19 -29.29 -9.13
N GLY A 62 -5.26 -28.68 -10.32
CA GLY A 62 -4.17 -28.56 -11.30
C GLY A 62 -3.34 -27.26 -11.19
N THR A 63 -2.42 -27.05 -12.13
CA THR A 63 -1.63 -25.82 -12.22
C THR A 63 -2.43 -24.67 -12.85
N TRP A 64 -2.15 -23.43 -12.44
CA TRP A 64 -2.66 -22.23 -13.10
C TRP A 64 -1.88 -21.88 -14.38
N ASP A 65 -0.75 -22.53 -14.66
CA ASP A 65 0.06 -22.27 -15.86
C ASP A 65 -0.78 -22.45 -17.14
N GLN A 66 -0.62 -21.52 -18.09
CA GLN A 66 -1.45 -21.36 -19.31
C GLN A 66 -2.93 -20.97 -19.09
N TRP A 67 -3.45 -20.90 -17.85
CA TRP A 67 -4.86 -20.59 -17.57
C TRP A 67 -5.15 -19.12 -17.26
N CYS A 68 -4.37 -18.19 -17.82
CA CYS A 68 -4.45 -16.75 -17.54
C CYS A 68 -5.83 -16.14 -17.79
N ALA A 69 -6.47 -16.41 -18.92
CA ALA A 69 -7.85 -15.96 -19.20
C ALA A 69 -8.87 -16.51 -18.18
N SER A 70 -8.71 -17.77 -17.76
CA SER A 70 -9.56 -18.40 -16.74
C SER A 70 -9.34 -17.75 -15.36
N LEU A 71 -8.10 -17.35 -15.02
CA LEU A 71 -7.83 -16.62 -13.78
C LEU A 71 -8.51 -15.25 -13.78
N MET A 72 -8.39 -14.48 -14.86
CA MET A 72 -9.02 -13.15 -14.96
C MET A 72 -10.54 -13.23 -14.81
N TRP A 73 -11.18 -14.16 -15.53
CA TRP A 73 -12.63 -14.36 -15.48
C TRP A 73 -13.11 -14.77 -14.08
N ARG A 74 -12.46 -15.77 -13.45
CA ARG A 74 -12.84 -16.24 -12.10
C ARG A 74 -12.53 -15.21 -11.00
N PHE A 75 -11.40 -14.51 -11.08
CA PHE A 75 -11.03 -13.47 -10.13
C PHE A 75 -11.93 -12.23 -10.25
N GLY A 76 -12.33 -11.87 -11.48
CA GLY A 76 -13.25 -10.77 -11.73
C GLY A 76 -14.68 -11.05 -11.28
N GLY A 77 -15.05 -12.32 -11.07
CA GLY A 77 -16.43 -12.71 -10.79
C GLY A 77 -17.35 -12.44 -11.99
N PHE A 78 -16.81 -12.54 -13.21
CA PHE A 78 -17.46 -12.10 -14.43
C PHE A 78 -18.54 -13.10 -14.91
N PRO A 79 -19.59 -12.63 -15.60
CA PRO A 79 -20.59 -13.51 -16.19
C PRO A 79 -20.00 -14.41 -17.28
N GLU A 80 -20.69 -15.51 -17.57
CA GLU A 80 -20.32 -16.47 -18.62
C GLU A 80 -20.18 -15.80 -20.01
N SER A 81 -20.94 -14.73 -20.26
CA SER A 81 -20.84 -13.93 -21.50
C SER A 81 -19.48 -13.27 -21.73
N SER A 82 -18.67 -13.09 -20.67
CA SER A 82 -17.28 -12.60 -20.75
C SER A 82 -16.24 -13.73 -20.68
N ALA A 83 -16.64 -15.00 -20.55
CA ALA A 83 -15.71 -16.13 -20.64
C ALA A 83 -15.17 -16.25 -22.08
N ARG A 84 -13.85 -16.48 -22.22
CA ARG A 84 -13.18 -16.63 -23.53
C ARG A 84 -12.20 -17.80 -23.48
N PRO A 85 -12.10 -18.61 -24.54
CA PRO A 85 -11.16 -19.73 -24.63
C PRO A 85 -9.69 -19.34 -24.43
N SER A 86 -9.30 -18.12 -24.82
CA SER A 86 -7.91 -17.65 -24.77
C SER A 86 -7.79 -16.18 -24.37
N ALA A 87 -6.58 -15.77 -23.98
CA ALA A 87 -6.29 -14.37 -23.63
C ALA A 87 -6.32 -13.46 -24.86
N ILE A 88 -5.89 -13.96 -26.03
CA ILE A 88 -5.93 -13.20 -27.28
C ILE A 88 -7.37 -12.97 -27.77
N GLU A 89 -8.28 -13.94 -27.60
CA GLU A 89 -9.71 -13.73 -27.86
C GLU A 89 -10.36 -12.74 -26.89
N ALA A 90 -9.98 -12.77 -25.61
CA ALA A 90 -10.41 -11.76 -24.63
C ALA A 90 -9.90 -10.37 -25.00
N TYR A 91 -8.63 -10.23 -25.41
CA TYR A 91 -8.05 -8.98 -25.93
C TYR A 91 -8.81 -8.45 -27.16
N HIS A 92 -9.18 -9.31 -28.11
CA HIS A 92 -9.94 -8.90 -29.29
C HIS A 92 -11.38 -8.49 -28.96
N ALA A 93 -12.00 -9.12 -27.96
CA ALA A 93 -13.32 -8.78 -27.46
C ALA A 93 -13.32 -7.57 -26.49
N SER A 94 -12.16 -7.02 -26.13
CA SER A 94 -12.03 -5.93 -25.15
C SER A 94 -11.79 -4.56 -25.78
N THR A 95 -12.25 -3.51 -25.10
CA THR A 95 -12.07 -2.10 -25.44
C THR A 95 -10.63 -1.67 -25.13
N ARG A 96 -9.76 -1.78 -26.13
CA ARG A 96 -8.32 -1.48 -26.04
C ARG A 96 -8.04 -0.01 -25.79
N GLN A 97 -7.06 0.27 -24.92
CA GLN A 97 -6.52 1.60 -24.70
C GLN A 97 -5.08 1.70 -25.25
N PRO A 98 -4.75 2.71 -26.07
CA PRO A 98 -3.45 2.82 -26.75
C PRO A 98 -2.34 3.40 -25.84
N TYR A 99 -2.44 3.19 -24.52
CA TYR A 99 -1.60 3.83 -23.53
C TYR A 99 -0.48 2.90 -23.04
N SER A 100 0.61 3.52 -22.56
CA SER A 100 1.72 2.78 -21.95
C SER A 100 1.26 2.06 -20.67
N ALA A 101 1.97 1.01 -20.28
CA ALA A 101 1.70 0.29 -19.02
C ALA A 101 1.78 1.22 -17.81
N ALA A 102 2.69 2.20 -17.81
CA ALA A 102 2.85 3.21 -16.77
C ALA A 102 1.61 4.11 -16.56
N GLN A 103 0.67 4.13 -17.50
CA GLN A 103 -0.59 4.87 -17.43
C GLN A 103 -1.79 3.98 -17.04
N ALA A 104 -1.60 2.67 -16.91
CA ALA A 104 -2.68 1.77 -16.53
C ALA A 104 -3.18 2.10 -15.10
N PRO A 105 -4.50 2.19 -14.87
CA PRO A 105 -5.05 2.23 -13.53
C PRO A 105 -5.00 0.83 -12.88
N ALA A 106 -5.11 0.77 -11.56
CA ALA A 106 -5.44 -0.49 -10.88
C ALA A 106 -6.75 -1.06 -11.45
N GLY A 107 -6.87 -2.38 -11.57
CA GLY A 107 -7.99 -3.03 -12.24
C GLY A 107 -7.87 -3.15 -13.76
N ALA A 108 -6.79 -2.65 -14.38
CA ALA A 108 -6.56 -2.80 -15.82
C ALA A 108 -5.99 -4.17 -16.20
N PHE A 109 -6.52 -4.76 -17.26
CA PHE A 109 -5.98 -5.95 -17.89
C PHE A 109 -4.85 -5.58 -18.85
N HIS A 110 -3.67 -6.13 -18.61
CA HIS A 110 -2.51 -6.07 -19.49
C HIS A 110 -2.50 -7.26 -20.43
N TRP A 111 -2.16 -7.02 -21.70
CA TRP A 111 -2.25 -8.03 -22.76
C TRP A 111 -0.89 -8.25 -23.43
N TRP A 112 -0.62 -9.50 -23.81
CA TRP A 112 0.56 -9.85 -24.59
C TRP A 112 0.23 -10.81 -25.73
N ASP A 113 0.95 -10.62 -26.83
CA ASP A 113 1.08 -11.55 -27.93
C ASP A 113 2.22 -12.54 -27.64
N ILE A 114 1.84 -13.80 -27.45
CA ILE A 114 2.73 -14.94 -27.22
C ILE A 114 2.00 -16.25 -27.57
N GLY A 115 2.58 -17.02 -28.50
CA GLY A 115 1.97 -18.25 -29.01
C GLY A 115 0.60 -18.01 -29.66
N SER A 116 -0.22 -19.06 -29.73
CA SER A 116 -1.58 -19.00 -30.31
C SER A 116 -2.65 -18.44 -29.37
N PHE A 117 -2.37 -18.34 -28.07
CA PHE A 117 -3.38 -18.03 -27.04
C PHE A 117 -3.19 -16.67 -26.37
N GLY A 118 -2.05 -16.01 -26.57
CA GLY A 118 -1.67 -14.78 -25.90
C GLY A 118 -1.47 -14.94 -24.38
N HIS A 119 -1.28 -13.83 -23.68
CA HIS A 119 -1.29 -13.79 -22.22
C HIS A 119 -2.05 -12.57 -21.70
N VAL A 120 -2.59 -12.69 -20.49
CA VAL A 120 -3.26 -11.62 -19.76
C VAL A 120 -2.90 -11.64 -18.28
N GLY A 121 -2.80 -10.46 -17.69
CA GLY A 121 -2.69 -10.27 -16.24
C GLY A 121 -3.38 -8.98 -15.81
N LEU A 122 -3.71 -8.87 -14.53
CA LEU A 122 -4.49 -7.77 -13.97
C LEU A 122 -3.61 -6.86 -13.11
N ASP A 123 -3.54 -5.58 -13.43
CA ASP A 123 -2.85 -4.58 -12.61
C ASP A 123 -3.55 -4.43 -11.25
N LEU A 124 -2.81 -4.65 -10.17
CA LEU A 124 -3.30 -4.51 -8.81
C LEU A 124 -3.08 -3.09 -8.26
N ASN A 125 -2.18 -2.29 -8.84
CA ASN A 125 -1.72 -1.03 -8.22
C ASN A 125 -1.69 0.17 -9.18
N GLY A 126 -1.84 -0.07 -10.47
CA GLY A 126 -1.59 0.88 -11.53
C GLY A 126 -0.12 0.91 -11.95
N GLY A 127 0.10 1.43 -13.16
CA GLY A 127 1.43 1.62 -13.74
C GLY A 127 2.10 0.33 -14.25
N GLY A 128 1.42 -0.81 -14.25
CA GLY A 128 1.94 -2.09 -14.71
C GLY A 128 3.08 -2.66 -13.86
N THR A 129 3.24 -2.19 -12.61
CA THR A 129 4.33 -2.61 -11.71
C THR A 129 3.98 -3.86 -10.90
N THR A 130 2.69 -4.12 -10.66
CA THR A 130 2.21 -5.26 -9.87
C THR A 130 1.03 -5.90 -10.58
N VAL A 131 1.31 -6.86 -11.46
CA VAL A 131 0.30 -7.51 -12.31
C VAL A 131 0.07 -8.95 -11.83
N PHE A 132 -1.16 -9.25 -11.41
CA PHE A 132 -1.63 -10.56 -11.04
C PHE A 132 -1.81 -11.45 -12.28
N MET A 133 -1.18 -12.62 -12.29
CA MET A 133 -1.11 -13.44 -13.50
C MET A 133 -0.95 -14.94 -13.21
N ALA A 134 -1.33 -15.74 -14.21
CA ALA A 134 -1.25 -17.20 -14.20
C ALA A 134 -0.11 -17.68 -15.10
N THR A 135 1.07 -17.92 -14.52
CA THR A 135 2.28 -18.31 -15.26
C THR A 135 3.33 -18.88 -14.30
N ARG A 136 4.37 -19.55 -14.83
CA ARG A 136 5.59 -19.88 -14.10
C ARG A 136 6.62 -18.74 -14.08
N LYS A 137 6.45 -17.71 -14.92
CA LYS A 137 7.33 -16.53 -15.03
C LYS A 137 6.91 -15.43 -14.04
N LEU A 138 6.87 -15.77 -12.75
CA LEU A 138 6.48 -14.86 -11.65
C LEU A 138 7.71 -14.25 -10.98
N SER A 139 7.61 -13.01 -10.51
CA SER A 139 8.60 -12.42 -9.59
C SER A 139 8.32 -12.81 -8.14
N GLN A 140 7.04 -13.01 -7.79
CA GLN A 140 6.61 -13.52 -6.48
C GLN A 140 5.49 -14.55 -6.72
N SER A 141 5.72 -15.78 -6.27
CA SER A 141 4.73 -16.86 -6.35
C SER A 141 3.82 -16.88 -5.13
N TRP A 142 2.52 -17.05 -5.36
CA TRP A 142 1.49 -17.18 -4.32
C TRP A 142 0.79 -18.55 -4.36
N GLY A 143 1.20 -19.45 -5.27
CA GLY A 143 0.65 -20.79 -5.43
C GLY A 143 1.27 -21.55 -6.61
N ASN A 144 0.57 -22.53 -7.15
CA ASN A 144 1.02 -23.31 -8.31
C ASN A 144 0.80 -22.53 -9.62
N ALA A 145 1.80 -21.73 -10.00
CA ALA A 145 1.81 -20.86 -11.18
C ALA A 145 0.77 -19.72 -11.14
N ILE A 146 0.53 -19.17 -9.94
CA ILE A 146 -0.31 -18.00 -9.67
C ILE A 146 0.46 -17.05 -8.73
N GLY A 147 0.41 -15.75 -9.03
CA GLY A 147 1.13 -14.73 -8.27
C GLY A 147 1.27 -13.44 -9.06
N ILE A 148 2.37 -12.72 -8.89
CA ILE A 148 2.61 -11.44 -9.58
C ILE A 148 3.93 -11.41 -10.38
N ASN A 149 3.95 -10.50 -11.35
CA ASN A 149 5.15 -9.93 -11.97
C ASN A 149 4.85 -8.46 -12.36
N SER A 150 5.84 -7.70 -12.84
CA SER A 150 5.58 -6.44 -13.54
C SER A 150 5.41 -6.67 -15.04
N VAL A 151 4.89 -5.67 -15.78
CA VAL A 151 4.77 -5.77 -17.24
C VAL A 151 6.14 -5.95 -17.91
N SER A 152 7.12 -5.16 -17.50
CA SER A 152 8.50 -5.23 -18.01
C SER A 152 9.19 -6.52 -17.60
N GLY A 153 8.98 -6.99 -16.36
CA GLY A 153 9.52 -8.25 -15.84
C GLY A 153 8.98 -9.46 -16.59
N TYR A 154 7.66 -9.53 -16.78
CA TYR A 154 7.04 -10.60 -17.56
C TYR A 154 7.48 -10.57 -19.03
N SER A 155 7.43 -9.41 -19.71
CA SER A 155 7.88 -9.31 -21.12
C SER A 155 9.34 -9.75 -21.28
N SER A 156 10.23 -9.32 -20.39
CA SER A 156 11.65 -9.72 -20.41
C SER A 156 11.85 -11.21 -20.18
N ALA A 157 11.16 -11.79 -19.18
CA ALA A 157 11.26 -13.21 -18.86
C ALA A 157 10.56 -14.14 -19.87
N SER A 158 9.66 -13.59 -20.70
CA SER A 158 8.85 -14.37 -21.63
C SER A 158 9.23 -14.24 -23.10
N GLY A 159 9.84 -13.11 -23.50
CA GLY A 159 9.94 -12.70 -24.90
C GLY A 159 8.60 -12.22 -25.49
N ALA A 160 7.53 -12.12 -24.67
CA ALA A 160 6.19 -11.78 -25.13
C ALA A 160 6.07 -10.30 -25.51
N ARG A 161 5.46 -10.04 -26.67
CA ARG A 161 5.23 -8.68 -27.17
C ARG A 161 4.02 -8.08 -26.46
N TYR A 162 4.26 -7.04 -25.66
CA TYR A 162 3.19 -6.32 -24.98
C TYR A 162 2.26 -5.61 -25.98
N LEU A 163 0.94 -5.71 -25.77
CA LEU A 163 -0.10 -5.20 -26.66
C LEU A 163 -0.82 -3.94 -26.13
N GLY A 164 -0.56 -3.55 -24.88
CA GLY A 164 -1.30 -2.48 -24.20
C GLY A 164 -2.21 -3.02 -23.10
N TRP A 165 -3.17 -2.20 -22.67
CA TRP A 165 -4.11 -2.55 -21.60
C TRP A 165 -5.56 -2.14 -21.91
N SER A 166 -6.49 -2.64 -21.11
CA SER A 166 -7.91 -2.22 -21.08
C SER A 166 -8.47 -2.31 -19.67
N LEU A 167 -9.43 -1.44 -19.29
CA LEU A 167 -10.25 -1.70 -18.08
C LEU A 167 -11.30 -2.79 -18.32
N ASP A 168 -11.68 -2.97 -19.58
CA ASP A 168 -12.65 -3.95 -20.05
C ASP A 168 -11.98 -5.30 -20.33
N TYR A 169 -12.62 -6.37 -19.85
CA TYR A 169 -12.36 -7.76 -20.16
C TYR A 169 -13.62 -8.35 -20.80
N ALA A 170 -13.65 -8.38 -22.13
CA ALA A 170 -14.70 -9.00 -22.93
C ALA A 170 -16.13 -8.60 -22.51
N GLY A 171 -16.36 -7.31 -22.26
CA GLY A 171 -17.64 -6.71 -21.84
C GLY A 171 -17.81 -6.53 -20.32
N SER A 172 -16.82 -6.88 -19.50
CA SER A 172 -16.87 -6.77 -18.03
C SER A 172 -15.72 -5.93 -17.47
N VAL A 173 -15.95 -5.20 -16.38
CA VAL A 173 -14.95 -4.37 -15.70
C VAL A 173 -14.84 -4.80 -14.24
N ILE A 174 -13.63 -4.78 -13.68
CA ILE A 174 -13.39 -5.03 -12.26
C ILE A 174 -14.06 -3.95 -11.40
N SER A 175 -14.97 -4.32 -10.51
CA SER A 175 -15.77 -3.36 -9.72
C SER A 175 -14.96 -2.48 -8.75
N ASP A 176 -13.78 -2.92 -8.32
CA ASP A 176 -12.83 -2.18 -7.46
C ASP A 176 -11.63 -1.60 -8.25
N HIS A 177 -11.84 -1.23 -9.53
CA HIS A 177 -10.82 -0.58 -10.35
C HIS A 177 -10.47 0.85 -9.89
N GLY A 178 -9.24 1.30 -10.20
CA GLY A 178 -8.79 2.67 -10.02
C GLY A 178 -9.28 3.61 -11.14
N PRO A 179 -9.29 4.93 -10.91
CA PRO A 179 -9.86 5.89 -11.86
C PRO A 179 -9.05 5.97 -13.17
N LEU A 180 -9.76 6.24 -14.28
CA LEU A 180 -9.19 6.28 -15.63
C LEU A 180 -8.16 7.41 -15.82
N PRO A 181 -7.05 7.17 -16.54
CA PRO A 181 -6.18 8.24 -17.02
C PRO A 181 -6.92 9.09 -18.07
N GLY A 182 -6.88 10.42 -17.90
CA GLY A 182 -7.45 11.38 -18.86
C GLY A 182 -8.92 11.78 -18.62
N GLY A 183 -9.65 11.08 -17.75
CA GLY A 183 -10.87 11.63 -17.15
C GLY A 183 -10.48 12.65 -16.07
N GLY A 184 -11.11 13.84 -16.08
CA GLY A 184 -10.80 14.94 -15.16
C GLY A 184 -11.08 14.58 -13.69
N GLY A 185 -10.10 13.98 -13.03
CA GLY A 185 -10.23 13.39 -11.70
C GLY A 185 -9.18 12.31 -11.44
N GLY A 186 -7.91 12.58 -11.76
CA GLY A 186 -6.81 11.63 -11.61
C GLY A 186 -6.47 11.33 -10.15
N GLY A 187 -7.22 10.42 -9.53
CA GLY A 187 -7.04 9.99 -8.15
C GLY A 187 -6.10 8.80 -8.01
N ILE A 188 -5.22 8.84 -7.03
CA ILE A 188 -4.44 7.67 -6.60
C ILE A 188 -5.40 6.54 -6.17
N PRO A 189 -5.16 5.25 -6.46
CA PRO A 189 -6.05 4.15 -6.09
C PRO A 189 -6.43 4.14 -4.59
N ARG A 190 -7.60 3.59 -4.23
CA ARG A 190 -8.04 3.49 -2.82
C ARG A 190 -7.07 2.58 -2.06
N THR A 191 -6.62 3.00 -0.88
CA THR A 191 -5.79 2.13 -0.02
C THR A 191 -6.65 1.22 0.84
N SER A 192 -6.22 -0.02 1.08
CA SER A 192 -6.91 -0.93 2.02
C SER A 192 -6.63 -0.60 3.49
N THR A 193 -5.75 0.35 3.80
CA THR A 193 -5.32 0.67 5.18
C THR A 193 -6.48 1.05 6.11
N GLU A 194 -7.62 1.53 5.58
CA GLU A 194 -8.82 1.75 6.40
C GLU A 194 -9.46 0.46 6.95
N ASP A 195 -9.33 -0.65 6.21
CA ASP A 195 -9.88 -1.95 6.53
C ASP A 195 -8.86 -2.81 7.30
N ASP A 196 -7.64 -2.94 6.78
CA ASP A 196 -6.62 -3.84 7.35
C ASP A 196 -5.76 -3.19 8.43
N GLY A 197 -5.63 -1.86 8.44
CA GLY A 197 -4.76 -1.10 9.34
C GLY A 197 -3.26 -1.22 9.05
N VAL A 198 -2.89 -1.68 7.86
CA VAL A 198 -1.50 -1.89 7.40
C VAL A 198 -1.12 -0.79 6.40
N PRO A 199 -0.20 0.11 6.75
CA PRO A 199 0.35 1.10 5.82
C PRO A 199 1.04 0.44 4.62
N GLY A 200 0.87 1.04 3.44
CA GLY A 200 1.61 0.67 2.23
C GLY A 200 1.80 1.89 1.33
N PRO A 201 2.53 1.78 0.20
CA PRO A 201 2.88 2.97 -0.59
C PRO A 201 1.67 3.75 -1.16
N ILE A 202 0.53 3.11 -1.41
CA ILE A 202 -0.71 3.79 -1.84
C ILE A 202 -1.30 4.67 -0.72
N TYR A 203 -1.26 4.20 0.53
CA TYR A 203 -1.63 4.99 1.72
C TYR A 203 -0.75 6.23 1.84
N TYR A 204 0.57 6.07 1.72
CA TYR A 204 1.50 7.19 1.78
C TYR A 204 1.37 8.14 0.59
N LYS A 205 1.17 7.67 -0.65
CA LYS A 205 0.88 8.56 -1.80
C LYS A 205 -0.37 9.42 -1.55
N ARG A 206 -1.44 8.83 -1.02
CA ARG A 206 -2.65 9.59 -0.66
C ARG A 206 -2.39 10.62 0.45
N ILE A 207 -1.62 10.25 1.49
CA ILE A 207 -1.19 11.18 2.55
C ILE A 207 -0.37 12.34 1.96
N GLN A 208 0.61 12.05 1.12
CA GLN A 208 1.47 13.06 0.47
C GLN A 208 0.64 14.03 -0.37
N THR A 209 -0.27 13.53 -1.20
CA THR A 209 -1.15 14.37 -2.05
C THR A 209 -2.13 15.23 -1.24
N VAL A 210 -2.78 14.66 -0.23
CA VAL A 210 -3.63 15.43 0.70
C VAL A 210 -2.77 16.44 1.47
N GLY A 211 -1.53 16.08 1.79
CA GLY A 211 -0.52 16.95 2.38
C GLY A 211 -0.17 18.16 1.51
N GLN A 212 0.06 17.95 0.21
CA GLN A 212 0.37 19.03 -0.73
C GLN A 212 -0.81 19.99 -0.84
N ARG A 213 -2.03 19.45 -0.96
CA ARG A 213 -3.27 20.22 -1.13
C ARG A 213 -3.67 21.02 0.12
N ASP A 214 -3.62 20.38 1.29
CA ASP A 214 -4.30 20.89 2.51
C ASP A 214 -3.34 21.36 3.61
N PHE A 215 -2.06 20.96 3.58
CA PHE A 215 -1.17 21.07 4.75
C PHE A 215 0.25 21.60 4.45
N GLY A 216 0.55 21.94 3.20
CA GLY A 216 1.83 22.54 2.79
C GLY A 216 2.99 21.54 2.66
N TYR A 217 2.71 20.26 2.38
CA TYR A 217 3.75 19.30 2.03
C TYR A 217 4.42 19.70 0.70
N THR A 218 5.75 19.65 0.64
CA THR A 218 6.54 20.00 -0.57
C THR A 218 7.38 18.85 -1.10
N GLY A 219 7.31 17.67 -0.45
CA GLY A 219 8.01 16.46 -0.87
C GLY A 219 7.37 15.77 -2.09
N PRO A 220 8.02 14.72 -2.61
CA PRO A 220 7.51 13.89 -3.71
C PRO A 220 6.23 13.12 -3.32
N ILE A 221 5.43 12.73 -4.32
CA ILE A 221 4.31 11.78 -4.16
C ILE A 221 4.78 10.41 -4.65
N ASP A 222 5.65 9.76 -3.87
CA ASP A 222 6.32 8.50 -4.21
C ASP A 222 5.78 7.30 -3.42
N GLY A 223 5.09 7.53 -2.30
CA GLY A 223 4.62 6.48 -1.38
C GLY A 223 5.67 6.03 -0.37
N VAL A 224 6.81 6.70 -0.30
CA VAL A 224 7.85 6.44 0.70
C VAL A 224 7.57 7.29 1.94
N THR A 225 7.60 6.67 3.13
CA THR A 225 7.43 7.44 4.36
C THR A 225 8.72 8.13 4.80
N GLY A 226 8.57 9.18 5.58
CA GLY A 226 9.65 9.97 6.15
C GLY A 226 9.08 10.99 7.13
N PRO A 227 9.93 11.70 7.92
CA PRO A 227 9.46 12.51 9.05
C PRO A 227 8.41 13.55 8.70
N VAL A 228 8.49 14.16 7.50
CA VAL A 228 7.48 15.11 7.02
C VAL A 228 6.18 14.40 6.63
N THR A 229 6.25 13.25 5.96
CA THR A 229 5.07 12.44 5.60
C THR A 229 4.31 11.97 6.84
N GLU A 230 5.03 11.51 7.87
CA GLU A 230 4.46 11.12 9.17
C GLU A 230 3.81 12.30 9.90
N LYS A 231 4.46 13.47 9.90
CA LYS A 231 3.86 14.70 10.45
C LYS A 231 2.55 15.07 9.75
N ILE A 232 2.47 14.89 8.43
CA ILE A 232 1.23 15.10 7.65
C ILE A 232 0.18 14.03 7.98
N ARG A 233 0.56 12.75 8.13
CA ARG A 233 -0.32 11.64 8.55
C ARG A 233 -1.04 11.98 9.86
N VAL A 234 -0.31 12.44 10.86
CA VAL A 234 -0.86 12.88 12.16
C VAL A 234 -1.83 14.05 11.98
N ARG A 235 -1.47 15.08 11.20
CA ARG A 235 -2.35 16.25 10.96
C ARG A 235 -3.65 15.89 10.23
N ILE A 236 -3.59 14.99 9.25
CA ILE A 236 -4.76 14.45 8.55
C ILE A 236 -5.68 13.68 9.52
N THR A 237 -5.09 12.80 10.33
CA THR A 237 -5.83 12.01 11.33
C THR A 237 -6.47 12.91 12.37
N ALA A 238 -5.73 13.88 12.91
CA ALA A 238 -6.21 14.86 13.87
C ALA A 238 -7.36 15.72 13.30
N ARG A 239 -7.31 16.09 12.02
CA ARG A 239 -8.43 16.76 11.34
C ARG A 239 -9.70 15.89 11.31
N GLU A 240 -9.57 14.59 11.04
CA GLU A 240 -10.70 13.65 11.07
C GLU A 240 -11.24 13.44 12.50
N LEU A 241 -10.35 13.29 13.49
CA LEU A 241 -10.72 13.23 14.90
C LEU A 241 -11.46 14.50 15.35
N ASN A 242 -10.96 15.69 14.99
CA ASN A 242 -11.58 16.96 15.35
C ASN A 242 -12.95 17.17 14.67
N ARG A 243 -13.13 16.66 13.44
CA ARG A 243 -14.42 16.71 12.71
C ARG A 243 -15.53 15.92 13.39
N ARG A 244 -15.20 14.84 14.10
CA ARG A 244 -16.16 13.95 14.78
C ARG A 244 -16.69 14.48 16.13
N GLY A 245 -16.29 15.69 16.55
CA GLY A 245 -16.74 16.32 17.80
C GLY A 245 -16.17 15.67 19.07
N GLY A 246 -16.25 16.35 20.21
CA GLY A 246 -15.54 15.99 21.45
C GLY A 246 -14.24 16.79 21.64
N PRO A 247 -13.34 16.38 22.55
CA PRO A 247 -12.12 17.14 22.85
C PRO A 247 -11.24 17.36 21.61
N ARG A 248 -10.97 18.63 21.30
CA ARG A 248 -10.08 19.03 20.19
C ARG A 248 -8.62 18.71 20.54
N THR A 249 -7.89 18.14 19.59
CA THR A 249 -6.43 17.97 19.67
C THR A 249 -5.70 19.00 18.80
N SER A 250 -4.58 19.54 19.30
CA SER A 250 -3.67 20.45 18.57
C SER A 250 -2.87 19.75 17.47
N ALA A 251 -2.82 18.42 17.48
CA ALA A 251 -2.11 17.58 16.51
C ALA A 251 -2.49 17.86 15.03
N GLN A 252 -3.63 18.52 14.78
CA GLN A 252 -4.02 19.00 13.44
C GLN A 252 -3.12 20.13 12.94
N ASP A 253 -2.68 20.97 13.86
CA ASP A 253 -2.00 22.23 13.61
C ASP A 253 -0.48 22.00 13.59
N ASP A 254 0.05 21.33 14.62
CA ASP A 254 1.48 21.05 14.83
C ASP A 254 1.97 19.67 14.32
N GLY A 255 1.09 18.68 14.15
CA GLY A 255 1.45 17.30 13.81
C GLY A 255 2.10 16.49 14.94
N ILE A 256 1.94 16.91 16.20
CA ILE A 256 2.52 16.27 17.39
C ILE A 256 1.40 15.56 18.19
N PRO A 257 1.44 14.22 18.34
CA PRO A 257 0.37 13.49 18.98
C PRO A 257 0.47 13.50 20.52
N GLY A 258 -0.21 14.44 21.16
CA GLY A 258 -0.35 14.50 22.64
C GLY A 258 -1.42 13.54 23.22
N ALA A 259 -1.57 13.51 24.54
CA ALA A 259 -2.50 12.58 25.23
C ALA A 259 -3.96 12.64 24.71
N ILE A 260 -4.47 13.84 24.42
CA ILE A 260 -5.81 14.01 23.81
C ILE A 260 -5.87 13.33 22.44
N TYR A 261 -4.83 13.44 21.61
CA TYR A 261 -4.79 12.76 20.31
C TYR A 261 -4.95 11.25 20.48
N TRP A 262 -4.17 10.63 21.38
CA TRP A 262 -4.22 9.18 21.57
C TRP A 262 -5.54 8.69 22.17
N GLN A 263 -6.10 9.38 23.17
CA GLN A 263 -7.44 9.07 23.68
C GLN A 263 -8.51 9.16 22.59
N ARG A 264 -8.39 10.16 21.69
CA ARG A 264 -9.28 10.33 20.54
C ARG A 264 -9.10 9.22 19.50
N VAL A 265 -7.87 8.82 19.18
CA VAL A 265 -7.57 7.65 18.31
C VAL A 265 -8.19 6.36 18.89
N GLN A 266 -8.03 6.11 20.19
CA GLN A 266 -8.59 4.91 20.85
C GLN A 266 -10.13 4.94 20.86
N THR A 267 -10.73 6.11 21.09
CA THR A 267 -12.18 6.28 21.14
C THR A 267 -12.81 6.13 19.76
N VAL A 268 -12.38 6.92 18.78
CA VAL A 268 -12.88 6.85 17.38
C VAL A 268 -12.50 5.52 16.74
N GLY A 269 -11.34 4.96 17.11
CA GLY A 269 -10.86 3.66 16.65
C GLY A 269 -11.81 2.52 16.96
N ARG A 270 -12.73 2.65 17.94
CA ARG A 270 -13.78 1.64 18.19
C ARG A 270 -14.66 1.39 16.97
N GLU A 271 -14.98 2.43 16.19
CA GLU A 271 -15.69 2.30 14.90
C GLU A 271 -14.87 1.54 13.85
N PHE A 272 -13.54 1.57 13.98
CA PHE A 272 -12.57 0.89 13.13
C PHE A 272 -12.05 -0.43 13.75
N GLY A 273 -12.80 -1.02 14.69
CA GLY A 273 -12.50 -2.32 15.29
C GLY A 273 -11.39 -2.33 16.35
N TYR A 274 -11.06 -1.19 16.96
CA TYR A 274 -10.18 -1.14 18.13
C TYR A 274 -10.82 -1.83 19.34
N THR A 275 -10.05 -2.67 20.04
CA THR A 275 -10.53 -3.43 21.21
C THR A 275 -9.84 -3.07 22.52
N GLY A 276 -8.75 -2.30 22.47
CA GLY A 276 -7.92 -1.95 23.64
C GLY A 276 -8.50 -0.88 24.57
N PRO A 277 -7.81 -0.57 25.69
CA PRO A 277 -8.24 0.46 26.64
C PRO A 277 -8.31 1.87 26.02
N ILE A 278 -9.07 2.77 26.65
CA ILE A 278 -9.08 4.20 26.32
C ILE A 278 -8.35 4.91 27.46
N ASP A 279 -7.02 4.94 27.39
CA ASP A 279 -6.11 5.43 28.43
C ASP A 279 -5.22 6.60 27.96
N GLY A 280 -5.12 6.83 26.65
CA GLY A 280 -4.24 7.82 26.05
C GLY A 280 -2.80 7.34 25.81
N ILE A 281 -2.52 6.06 26.03
CA ILE A 281 -1.19 5.47 25.88
C ILE A 281 -1.17 4.65 24.57
N PRO A 282 -0.35 5.03 23.56
CA PRO A 282 -0.35 4.33 22.28
C PRO A 282 0.37 2.97 22.35
N GLY A 283 -0.42 1.88 22.30
CA GLY A 283 0.08 0.53 22.04
C GLY A 283 -0.07 0.12 20.56
N PRO A 284 0.38 -1.08 20.16
CA PRO A 284 0.29 -1.57 18.77
C PRO A 284 -1.12 -1.52 18.17
N ASN A 285 -2.14 -1.85 18.96
CA ASN A 285 -3.55 -1.73 18.52
C ASN A 285 -3.99 -0.26 18.31
N THR A 286 -3.41 0.68 19.06
CA THR A 286 -3.70 2.12 18.94
C THR A 286 -3.12 2.67 17.63
N TYR A 287 -1.87 2.33 17.30
CA TYR A 287 -1.27 2.67 16.00
C TYR A 287 -2.05 2.05 14.83
N LYS A 288 -2.46 0.79 14.95
CA LYS A 288 -3.31 0.14 13.95
C LYS A 288 -4.64 0.89 13.73
N ALA A 289 -5.29 1.35 14.81
CA ALA A 289 -6.49 2.16 14.72
C ALA A 289 -6.22 3.55 14.12
N GLU A 290 -5.11 4.19 14.46
CA GLU A 290 -4.66 5.46 13.87
C GLU A 290 -4.51 5.34 12.34
N HIS A 291 -3.85 4.28 11.86
CA HIS A 291 -3.70 4.01 10.44
C HIS A 291 -5.06 3.79 9.75
N ARG A 292 -5.99 3.08 10.37
CA ARG A 292 -7.36 2.89 9.83
C ARG A 292 -8.12 4.22 9.69
N ILE A 293 -8.14 5.04 10.73
CA ILE A 293 -8.77 6.37 10.72
C ILE A 293 -8.15 7.27 9.64
N CYS A 294 -6.82 7.25 9.54
CA CYS A 294 -6.10 8.00 8.51
C CYS A 294 -6.43 7.50 7.10
N GLY A 295 -6.46 6.17 6.90
CA GLY A 295 -6.82 5.52 5.65
C GLY A 295 -8.20 5.95 5.16
N TYR A 296 -9.19 5.91 6.05
CA TYR A 296 -10.55 6.40 5.80
C TYR A 296 -10.55 7.89 5.40
N ALA A 297 -9.81 8.73 6.13
CA ALA A 297 -9.73 10.15 5.88
C ALA A 297 -9.09 10.49 4.51
N VAL A 298 -8.06 9.76 4.10
CA VAL A 298 -7.41 9.96 2.79
C VAL A 298 -8.11 9.24 1.65
N ASN A 299 -8.90 8.20 1.93
CA ASN A 299 -9.74 7.55 0.92
C ASN A 299 -10.90 8.45 0.48
N ARG A 300 -11.51 9.17 1.41
CA ARG A 300 -12.61 10.14 1.17
C ARG A 300 -12.16 11.53 0.71
N ALA A 301 -10.86 11.75 0.55
CA ALA A 301 -10.30 13.05 0.12
C ALA A 301 -10.17 13.18 -1.41
N PHE A 302 -10.56 12.14 -2.15
CA PHE A 302 -10.56 11.99 -3.61
C PHE A 302 -11.92 11.45 -4.04
#